data_AF-A0A2D5AUU8-F1
#
_entry.id   AF-A0A2D5AUU8-F1
#
_cell.length_a   1.000
_cell.length_b   1.000
_cell.length_c   1.000
_cell.angle_alpha   90.00
_cell.angle_beta   90.00
_cell.angle_gamma   90.00
#
_symmetry.space_group_name_H-M   'P 1'
#
loop_
_entity.id
_entity.type
_entity.pdbx_description
1 polymer ?
#
loop_
_entity_poly.entity_id
_entity_poly.type
_entity_poly.pdbx_seq_one_letter_code
_entity_poly.pdbx_strand_id
1 'polypeptide(L)'
;MQVQETDEKLALENIEVLTNVQDEIQAATGRPNMRSLSLSGYERNLLGRNDGGGRFENIASLVGIDTVLDSRSVVSGDIDGDGDLDLVLRNFTNPRLLYMENVYPQPGNYLRVRLEGEAGNPTGIGAQVRLEANGWIQEQAVTAGAGFMTQHPSVLHYGLGEHTGVERVVVRWPDGTESVVDSPELGRELVVRR
;
A
#
# COMPACT_ATOMS: atom_id res chain seq x y z
N MET A 1 6.46 8.31 -8.15
CA MET A 1 5.31 7.51 -8.61
C MET A 1 4.90 7.98 -9.99
N GLN A 2 4.45 7.07 -10.83
CA GLN A 2 3.78 7.36 -12.09
C GLN A 2 2.38 6.78 -12.04
N VAL A 3 1.39 7.53 -12.52
CA VAL A 3 0.04 6.99 -12.70
C VAL A 3 0.11 6.05 -13.89
N GLN A 4 -0.20 4.77 -13.68
CA GLN A 4 -0.48 3.88 -14.79
C GLN A 4 -1.98 3.88 -15.05
N GLU A 5 -2.36 4.13 -16.30
CA GLU A 5 -3.74 3.96 -16.76
C GLU A 5 -4.07 2.48 -16.75
N THR A 6 -4.90 2.04 -15.80
CA THR A 6 -5.46 0.69 -15.82
C THR A 6 -6.33 0.55 -17.06
N ASP A 7 -6.15 -0.55 -17.81
CA ASP A 7 -6.86 -0.91 -19.05
C ASP A 7 -8.29 -0.33 -19.09
N GLU A 8 -8.41 0.80 -19.77
CA GLU A 8 -9.49 1.78 -19.58
C GLU A 8 -10.88 1.20 -19.90
N LYS A 9 -10.95 0.13 -20.67
CA LYS A 9 -12.19 -0.30 -21.34
C LYS A 9 -13.31 -0.77 -20.38
N LEU A 10 -12.96 -1.50 -19.32
CA LEU A 10 -13.93 -2.02 -18.34
C LEU A 10 -14.27 -1.03 -17.22
N ALA A 11 -13.33 -0.13 -16.91
CA ALA A 11 -13.57 0.97 -15.97
C ALA A 11 -14.39 2.09 -16.62
N LEU A 12 -14.10 2.45 -17.88
CA LEU A 12 -14.81 3.49 -18.62
C LEU A 12 -16.26 3.11 -18.93
N GLU A 13 -16.57 1.87 -19.31
CA GLU A 13 -17.96 1.47 -19.56
C GLU A 13 -18.85 1.61 -18.31
N ASN A 14 -18.33 1.24 -17.13
CA ASN A 14 -19.05 1.41 -15.87
C ASN A 14 -19.08 2.88 -15.39
N ILE A 15 -18.03 3.66 -15.68
CA ILE A 15 -17.94 5.09 -15.35
C ILE A 15 -18.84 5.93 -16.26
N GLU A 16 -18.96 5.63 -17.55
CA GLU A 16 -19.87 6.30 -18.49
C GLU A 16 -21.33 6.10 -18.08
N VAL A 17 -21.73 4.86 -17.78
CA VAL A 17 -23.10 4.55 -17.32
C VAL A 17 -23.41 5.29 -16.01
N LEU A 18 -22.46 5.33 -15.08
CA LEU A 18 -22.62 6.00 -13.78
C LEU A 18 -22.56 7.53 -13.88
N THR A 19 -21.86 8.10 -14.86
CA THR A 19 -21.80 9.55 -15.10
C THR A 19 -23.10 10.03 -15.72
N ASN A 20 -23.63 9.29 -16.70
CA ASN A 20 -24.92 9.57 -17.33
C ASN A 20 -26.08 9.58 -16.30
N VAL A 21 -26.10 8.63 -15.36
CA VAL A 21 -27.11 8.59 -14.29
C VAL A 21 -27.00 9.80 -13.36
N GLN A 22 -25.80 10.28 -13.05
CA GLN A 22 -25.61 11.43 -12.16
C GLN A 22 -26.03 12.74 -12.81
N ASP A 23 -25.72 12.89 -14.09
CA ASP A 23 -26.11 14.07 -14.88
C ASP A 23 -27.63 14.09 -15.09
N GLU A 24 -28.26 12.93 -15.30
CA GLU A 24 -29.73 12.79 -15.32
C GLU A 24 -30.36 13.14 -13.96
N ILE A 25 -29.79 12.67 -12.84
CA ILE A 25 -30.27 13.03 -11.50
C ILE A 25 -30.14 14.54 -11.25
N GLN A 26 -29.02 15.15 -11.65
CA GLN A 26 -28.85 16.60 -11.54
C GLN A 26 -29.89 17.35 -12.39
N ALA A 27 -30.10 16.93 -13.64
CA ALA A 27 -31.10 17.53 -14.53
C ALA A 27 -32.53 17.38 -13.97
N ALA A 28 -32.86 16.23 -13.38
CA ALA A 28 -34.19 15.94 -12.85
C ALA A 28 -34.46 16.58 -11.48
N THR A 29 -33.44 16.76 -10.63
CA THR A 29 -33.63 17.16 -9.23
C THR A 29 -33.04 18.53 -8.87
N GLY A 30 -32.21 19.11 -9.74
CA GLY A 30 -31.43 20.31 -9.45
C GLY A 30 -30.34 20.11 -8.37
N ARG A 31 -30.18 18.89 -7.86
CA ARG A 31 -29.12 18.57 -6.89
C ARG A 31 -27.77 18.57 -7.59
N PRO A 32 -26.73 19.18 -6.99
CA PRO A 32 -25.41 19.17 -7.59
C PRO A 32 -24.90 17.74 -7.73
N ASN A 33 -24.15 17.48 -8.82
CA ASN A 33 -23.44 16.23 -8.98
C ASN A 33 -22.40 16.08 -7.86
N MET A 34 -22.75 15.31 -6.84
CA MET A 34 -21.88 15.05 -5.69
C MET A 34 -20.55 14.39 -6.08
N ARG A 35 -20.45 13.77 -7.26
CA ARG A 35 -19.22 13.11 -7.73
C ARG A 35 -18.19 14.08 -8.31
N SER A 36 -18.59 15.31 -8.62
CA SER A 36 -17.69 16.40 -9.03
C SER A 36 -17.31 17.32 -7.88
N LEU A 37 -17.83 17.08 -6.67
CA LEU A 37 -17.57 17.89 -5.49
C LEU A 37 -16.71 17.10 -4.49
N SER A 38 -15.58 17.68 -4.10
CA SER A 38 -14.80 17.16 -2.98
C SER A 38 -15.58 17.33 -1.68
N LEU A 39 -15.77 16.25 -0.93
CA LEU A 39 -16.35 16.28 0.42
C LEU A 39 -15.30 16.71 1.47
N SER A 40 -14.01 16.72 1.11
CA SER A 40 -12.89 17.19 1.95
C SER A 40 -12.38 18.60 1.58
N GLY A 41 -13.18 19.43 0.90
CA GLY A 41 -12.78 20.81 0.58
C GLY A 41 -11.53 20.94 -0.31
N TYR A 42 -11.29 19.98 -1.20
CA TYR A 42 -10.11 19.90 -2.06
C TYR A 42 -8.78 19.81 -1.29
N GLU A 43 -8.81 19.17 -0.12
CA GLU A 43 -7.60 18.77 0.58
C GLU A 43 -6.70 17.94 -0.35
N ARG A 44 -5.40 18.25 -0.30
CA ARG A 44 -4.37 17.61 -1.11
C ARG A 44 -3.79 16.42 -0.37
N ASN A 45 -3.52 15.34 -1.10
CA ASN A 45 -2.79 14.21 -0.55
C ASN A 45 -1.41 14.64 -0.05
N LEU A 46 -1.01 14.04 1.08
CA LEU A 46 0.31 14.21 1.67
C LEU A 46 1.05 12.88 1.65
N LEU A 47 2.36 12.94 1.39
CA LEU A 47 3.24 11.79 1.50
C LEU A 47 4.50 12.22 2.24
N GLY A 48 4.64 11.75 3.47
CA GLY A 48 5.78 12.06 4.32
C GLY A 48 6.95 11.12 4.05
N ARG A 49 8.09 11.65 3.63
CA ARG A 49 9.37 10.93 3.62
C ARG A 49 10.07 11.14 4.96
N ASN A 50 10.34 10.07 5.68
CA ASN A 50 11.19 10.12 6.87
C ASN A 50 12.64 10.42 6.45
N ASP A 51 13.27 11.41 7.09
CA ASP A 51 14.68 11.77 6.85
C ASP A 51 15.69 10.90 7.63
N GLY A 52 15.20 9.91 8.38
CA GLY A 52 16.00 9.05 9.26
C GLY A 52 16.31 9.66 10.62
N GLY A 53 16.07 10.97 10.78
CA GLY A 53 16.18 11.71 12.04
C GLY A 53 14.85 11.89 12.78
N GLY A 54 13.79 11.22 12.30
CA GLY A 54 12.44 11.31 12.87
C GLY A 54 11.65 12.53 12.40
N ARG A 55 12.15 13.28 11.40
CA ARG A 55 11.37 14.33 10.74
C ARG A 55 10.81 13.79 9.44
N PHE A 56 9.63 14.30 9.07
CA PHE A 56 8.96 13.93 7.84
C PHE A 56 8.86 15.15 6.93
N GLU A 57 9.29 14.99 5.69
CA GLU A 57 9.15 15.97 4.62
C GLU A 57 7.99 15.59 3.73
N ASN A 58 7.08 16.53 3.44
CA ASN A 58 6.02 16.28 2.45
C ASN A 58 6.63 16.29 1.04
N ILE A 59 6.68 15.12 0.41
CA ILE A 59 7.19 14.91 -0.94
C ILE A 59 6.08 14.66 -1.97
N ALA A 60 4.80 14.83 -1.60
CA ALA A 60 3.67 14.45 -2.45
C ALA A 60 3.73 15.05 -3.85
N SER A 61 4.06 16.34 -3.96
CA SER A 61 4.18 17.04 -5.24
C SER A 61 5.38 16.58 -6.04
N LEU A 62 6.48 16.20 -5.37
CA LEU A 62 7.69 15.71 -6.03
C LEU A 62 7.49 14.35 -6.69
N VAL A 63 6.62 13.51 -6.12
CA VAL A 63 6.40 12.15 -6.61
C VAL A 63 5.07 11.96 -7.33
N GLY A 64 4.34 13.04 -7.60
CA GLY A 64 3.13 13.02 -8.44
C GLY A 64 1.85 12.58 -7.74
N ILE A 65 1.82 12.52 -6.40
CA ILE A 65 0.64 12.10 -5.64
C ILE A 65 -0.13 13.26 -5.01
N ASP A 66 0.38 14.49 -5.11
CA ASP A 66 -0.31 15.72 -4.69
C ASP A 66 -1.51 16.03 -5.61
N THR A 67 -2.66 15.50 -5.22
CA THR A 67 -3.92 15.61 -5.97
C THR A 67 -5.07 16.02 -5.06
N VAL A 68 -6.10 16.63 -5.65
CA VAL A 68 -7.34 17.10 -4.99
C VAL A 68 -8.53 16.17 -5.22
N LEU A 69 -8.28 14.94 -5.67
CA LEU A 69 -9.29 13.94 -6.06
C LEU A 69 -10.03 13.30 -4.87
N ASP A 70 -10.00 13.93 -3.69
CA ASP A 70 -10.66 13.45 -2.47
C ASP A 70 -10.37 11.96 -2.20
N SER A 71 -9.09 11.62 -2.09
CA SER A 71 -8.62 10.26 -1.79
C SER A 71 -9.07 9.85 -0.40
N ARG A 72 -9.74 8.69 -0.30
CA ARG A 72 -10.30 8.16 0.95
C ARG A 72 -9.60 6.92 1.44
N SER A 73 -8.94 6.22 0.55
CA SER A 73 -8.26 4.99 0.89
C SER A 73 -6.97 4.85 0.10
N VAL A 74 -5.99 4.20 0.70
CA VAL A 74 -4.70 3.89 0.10
C VAL A 74 -4.34 2.45 0.44
N VAL A 75 -3.85 1.72 -0.56
CA VAL A 75 -3.25 0.40 -0.39
C VAL A 75 -1.82 0.50 -0.91
N SER A 76 -0.84 0.09 -0.10
CA SER A 76 0.55 -0.07 -0.54
C SER A 76 0.89 -1.54 -0.73
N GLY A 77 1.66 -1.87 -1.76
CA GLY A 77 2.14 -3.23 -2.02
C GLY A 77 3.07 -3.26 -3.22
N ASP A 78 3.90 -4.29 -3.31
CA ASP A 78 4.72 -4.61 -4.49
C ASP A 78 3.81 -5.30 -5.52
N ILE A 79 3.11 -4.50 -6.36
CA ILE A 79 1.98 -4.96 -7.19
C ILE A 79 2.47 -5.56 -8.50
N ASP A 80 3.49 -4.98 -9.10
CA ASP A 80 4.12 -5.48 -10.33
C ASP A 80 5.20 -6.55 -10.06
N GLY A 81 5.67 -6.66 -8.82
CA GLY A 81 6.63 -7.67 -8.39
C GLY A 81 8.09 -7.27 -8.61
N ASP A 82 8.38 -5.98 -8.79
CA ASP A 82 9.74 -5.48 -9.01
C ASP A 82 10.53 -5.25 -7.71
N GLY A 83 9.83 -5.31 -6.56
CA GLY A 83 10.42 -5.25 -5.23
C GLY A 83 10.35 -3.88 -4.56
N ASP A 84 9.83 -2.86 -5.22
CA ASP A 84 9.47 -1.61 -4.57
C ASP A 84 7.97 -1.58 -4.20
N LEU A 85 7.52 -0.53 -3.50
CA LEU A 85 6.12 -0.42 -3.07
C LEU A 85 5.36 0.57 -3.95
N ASP A 86 4.33 0.06 -4.60
CA ASP A 86 3.32 0.82 -5.31
C ASP A 86 2.21 1.31 -4.39
N LEU A 87 1.36 2.20 -4.91
CA LEU A 87 0.16 2.66 -4.24
C LEU A 87 -1.08 2.49 -5.14
N VAL A 88 -2.17 2.01 -4.56
CA VAL A 88 -3.51 2.10 -5.14
C VAL A 88 -4.34 3.05 -4.28
N LEU A 89 -4.83 4.13 -4.89
CA LEU A 89 -5.68 5.10 -4.24
C LEU A 89 -7.14 4.90 -4.67
N ARG A 90 -8.05 5.03 -3.70
CA ARG A 90 -9.48 5.14 -3.98
C ARG A 90 -9.96 6.54 -3.69
N ASN A 91 -10.46 7.20 -4.73
CA ASN A 91 -10.99 8.55 -4.72
C ASN A 91 -12.52 8.55 -4.60
N PHE A 92 -13.05 9.57 -3.93
CA PHE A 92 -14.48 9.82 -3.96
C PHE A 92 -14.92 10.41 -5.30
N THR A 93 -14.13 11.36 -5.82
CA THR A 93 -14.32 11.96 -7.15
C THR A 93 -13.66 11.11 -8.24
N ASN A 94 -13.87 11.46 -9.50
CA ASN A 94 -13.27 10.77 -10.64
C ASN A 94 -11.88 11.31 -10.96
N PRO A 95 -10.92 10.46 -11.37
CA PRO A 95 -11.01 9.00 -11.49
C PRO A 95 -11.07 8.31 -10.12
N ARG A 96 -11.89 7.25 -10.00
CA ARG A 96 -12.17 6.57 -8.71
C ARG A 96 -11.03 5.73 -8.18
N LEU A 97 -10.23 5.14 -9.05
CA LEU A 97 -9.08 4.32 -8.72
C LEU A 97 -7.89 4.90 -9.46
N LEU A 98 -6.78 5.04 -8.74
CA LEU A 98 -5.49 5.37 -9.31
C LEU A 98 -4.52 4.28 -8.89
N TYR A 99 -3.86 3.68 -9.86
CA TYR A 99 -2.66 2.89 -9.62
C TYR A 99 -1.46 3.80 -9.83
N MET A 100 -0.62 3.87 -8.80
CA MET A 100 0.60 4.64 -8.74
C MET A 100 1.74 3.64 -8.69
N GLU A 101 2.42 3.45 -9.82
CA GLU A 101 3.63 2.66 -9.92
C GLU A 101 4.79 3.46 -9.32
N ASN A 102 5.59 2.83 -8.48
CA ASN A 102 6.84 3.41 -8.05
C ASN A 102 7.93 3.06 -9.09
N VAL A 103 8.64 4.10 -9.54
CA VAL A 103 9.62 4.01 -10.64
C VAL A 103 10.93 4.61 -10.20
N TYR A 104 11.26 4.46 -8.91
CA TYR A 104 12.44 5.08 -8.35
C TYR A 104 13.69 4.48 -9.00
N PRO A 105 14.58 5.30 -9.61
CA PRO A 105 15.62 4.78 -10.51
C PRO A 105 16.72 3.96 -9.82
N GLN A 106 16.75 3.96 -8.48
CA GLN A 106 17.73 3.23 -7.68
C GLN A 106 16.99 2.44 -6.59
N PRO A 107 16.26 1.37 -6.96
CA PRO A 107 15.58 0.55 -5.97
C PRO A 107 16.63 -0.05 -5.02
N GLY A 108 16.36 0.02 -3.73
CA GLY A 108 17.19 -0.61 -2.72
C GLY A 108 16.95 -2.12 -2.67
N ASN A 109 17.79 -2.82 -1.91
CA ASN A 109 17.50 -4.19 -1.50
C ASN A 109 16.22 -4.22 -0.66
N TYR A 110 15.56 -5.38 -0.67
CA TYR A 110 14.33 -5.60 0.09
C TYR A 110 14.23 -7.05 0.56
N LEU A 111 13.35 -7.28 1.52
CA LEU A 111 12.87 -8.60 1.89
C LEU A 111 11.35 -8.59 2.01
N ARG A 112 10.70 -9.54 1.35
CA ARG A 112 9.27 -9.81 1.51
C ARG A 112 9.08 -11.00 2.42
N VAL A 113 8.18 -10.94 3.39
CA VAL A 113 7.90 -12.04 4.32
C VAL A 113 6.43 -12.40 4.25
N ARG A 114 6.13 -13.62 3.80
CA ARG A 114 4.79 -14.21 3.81
C ARG A 114 4.69 -15.29 4.87
N LEU A 115 3.65 -15.22 5.68
CA LEU A 115 3.37 -16.23 6.69
C LEU A 115 2.38 -17.27 6.16
N GLU A 116 2.63 -18.53 6.45
CA GLU A 116 1.70 -19.64 6.28
C GLU A 116 1.42 -20.23 7.66
N GLY A 117 0.29 -19.83 8.25
CA GLY A 117 -0.16 -20.31 9.55
C GLY A 117 -1.05 -21.55 9.45
N GLU A 118 -1.57 -21.99 10.58
CA GLU A 118 -2.48 -23.14 10.68
C GLU A 118 -3.88 -22.83 10.12
N ALA A 119 -4.72 -23.85 9.94
CA ALA A 119 -6.05 -23.74 9.32
C ALA A 119 -6.98 -22.67 9.93
N GLY A 120 -6.84 -22.37 11.23
CA GLY A 120 -7.63 -21.33 11.91
C GLY A 120 -7.11 -19.90 11.69
N ASN A 121 -5.88 -19.73 11.23
CA ASN A 121 -5.25 -18.45 10.95
C ASN A 121 -4.19 -18.60 9.83
N PRO A 122 -4.60 -18.92 8.59
CA PRO A 122 -3.69 -19.37 7.54
C PRO A 122 -2.73 -18.27 7.07
N THR A 123 -3.08 -17.00 7.24
CA THR A 123 -2.22 -15.85 6.90
C THR A 123 -1.42 -15.32 8.09
N GLY A 124 -1.60 -15.90 9.29
CA GLY A 124 -0.89 -15.46 10.49
C GLY A 124 -1.32 -14.07 11.00
N ILE A 125 -2.59 -13.66 10.82
CA ILE A 125 -3.11 -12.39 11.36
C ILE A 125 -2.77 -12.28 12.85
N GLY A 126 -2.20 -11.13 13.25
CA GLY A 126 -1.74 -10.85 14.60
C GLY A 126 -0.31 -11.32 14.91
N ALA A 127 0.33 -12.07 14.02
CA ALA A 127 1.74 -12.41 14.18
C ALA A 127 2.63 -11.17 14.07
N GLN A 128 3.64 -11.08 14.92
CA GLN A 128 4.65 -10.03 14.91
C GLN A 128 5.89 -10.57 14.20
N VAL A 129 6.38 -9.85 13.21
CA VAL A 129 7.57 -10.21 12.44
C VAL A 129 8.63 -9.16 12.67
N ARG A 130 9.71 -9.58 13.32
CA ARG A 130 10.88 -8.77 13.60
C ARG A 130 12.00 -9.13 12.62
N LEU A 131 12.48 -8.13 11.90
CA LEU A 131 13.67 -8.22 11.06
C LEU A 131 14.83 -7.54 11.79
N GLU A 132 15.95 -8.24 11.87
CA GLU A 132 17.20 -7.70 12.41
C GLU A 132 18.25 -7.68 11.31
N ALA A 133 18.76 -6.49 11.02
CA ALA A 133 19.76 -6.25 9.99
C ALA A 133 20.74 -5.17 10.46
N ASN A 134 22.05 -5.41 10.38
CA ASN A 134 23.12 -4.44 10.61
C ASN A 134 22.96 -3.59 11.88
N GLY A 135 22.50 -4.21 12.97
CA GLY A 135 22.33 -3.56 14.28
C GLY A 135 21.06 -2.69 14.42
N TRP A 136 20.19 -2.67 13.42
CA TRP A 136 18.85 -2.09 13.51
C TRP A 136 17.77 -3.17 13.49
N ILE A 137 16.60 -2.81 14.02
CA ILE A 137 15.44 -3.69 14.13
C ILE A 137 14.25 -2.99 13.49
N GLN A 138 13.53 -3.69 12.62
CA GLN A 138 12.22 -3.29 12.15
C GLN A 138 11.20 -4.37 12.51
N GLU A 139 10.10 -3.97 13.12
CA GLU A 139 9.03 -4.86 13.50
C GLU A 139 7.74 -4.45 12.79
N GLN A 140 7.04 -5.43 12.21
CA GLN A 140 5.74 -5.26 11.60
C GLN A 140 4.81 -6.37 12.12
N ALA A 141 3.50 -6.16 11.99
CA ALA A 141 2.52 -7.19 12.31
C ALA A 141 1.67 -7.48 11.07
N VAL A 142 1.26 -8.74 10.90
CA VAL A 142 0.26 -9.06 9.89
C VAL A 142 -1.11 -8.61 10.40
N THR A 143 -1.77 -7.69 9.71
CA THR A 143 -3.05 -7.12 10.14
C THR A 143 -4.22 -7.57 9.26
N ALA A 144 -5.41 -7.63 9.87
CA ALA A 144 -6.68 -7.70 9.17
C ALA A 144 -7.38 -6.34 9.30
N GLY A 145 -7.09 -5.47 8.34
CA GLY A 145 -7.55 -4.10 8.20
C GLY A 145 -6.36 -3.17 7.96
N ALA A 146 -6.51 -2.23 7.02
CA ALA A 146 -5.57 -1.14 6.85
C ALA A 146 -6.26 0.12 6.32
N GLY A 147 -6.22 1.20 7.08
CA GLY A 147 -6.84 2.47 6.67
C GLY A 147 -8.36 2.39 6.55
N PHE A 148 -8.95 3.39 5.88
CA PHE A 148 -10.39 3.50 5.74
C PHE A 148 -10.92 2.59 4.63
N MET A 149 -11.69 1.56 5.02
CA MET A 149 -12.32 0.59 4.09
C MET A 149 -11.34 -0.14 3.16
N THR A 150 -10.11 -0.36 3.61
CA THR A 150 -9.05 -1.02 2.82
C THR A 150 -8.30 -2.08 3.61
N GLN A 151 -7.50 -2.87 2.88
CA GLN A 151 -6.65 -3.94 3.38
C GLN A 151 -5.33 -3.91 2.60
N HIS A 152 -4.19 -3.87 3.31
CA HIS A 152 -2.88 -4.10 2.69
C HIS A 152 -2.65 -5.61 2.47
N PRO A 153 -1.77 -6.00 1.54
CA PRO A 153 -1.34 -7.39 1.42
C PRO A 153 -0.88 -7.96 2.78
N SER A 154 -1.11 -9.25 3.02
CA SER A 154 -0.59 -9.93 4.22
C SER A 154 0.91 -10.23 4.13
N VAL A 155 1.53 -9.96 2.99
CA VAL A 155 2.97 -10.07 2.78
C VAL A 155 3.62 -8.78 3.30
N LEU A 156 4.51 -8.93 4.28
CA LEU A 156 5.23 -7.81 4.86
C LEU A 156 6.41 -7.44 3.97
N HIS A 157 6.64 -6.15 3.77
CA HIS A 157 7.74 -5.64 2.95
C HIS A 157 8.72 -4.85 3.83
N TYR A 158 10.00 -5.18 3.73
CA TYR A 158 11.09 -4.51 4.43
C TYR A 158 12.04 -3.93 3.39
N GLY A 159 12.08 -2.60 3.28
CA GLY A 159 13.10 -1.90 2.50
C GLY A 159 14.44 -1.89 3.26
N LEU A 160 15.49 -2.37 2.61
CA LEU A 160 16.84 -2.51 3.17
C LEU A 160 17.83 -1.49 2.60
N GLY A 161 17.44 -0.71 1.59
CA GLY A 161 18.34 0.27 0.97
C GLY A 161 19.60 -0.41 0.41
N GLU A 162 20.78 0.09 0.77
CA GLU A 162 22.05 -0.51 0.31
C GLU A 162 22.49 -1.74 1.12
N HIS A 163 21.76 -2.10 2.19
CA HIS A 163 22.15 -3.25 3.03
C HIS A 163 22.00 -4.57 2.27
N THR A 164 23.04 -5.39 2.30
CA THR A 164 23.15 -6.64 1.51
C THR A 164 22.88 -7.90 2.32
N GLY A 165 22.49 -7.78 3.59
CA GLY A 165 22.18 -8.92 4.45
C GLY A 165 21.23 -8.58 5.59
N VAL A 166 20.52 -9.61 6.04
CA VAL A 166 19.64 -9.63 7.21
C VAL A 166 20.19 -10.72 8.13
N GLU A 167 20.41 -10.44 9.42
CA GLU A 167 20.91 -11.47 10.34
C GLU A 167 19.83 -12.51 10.65
N ARG A 168 18.61 -12.05 10.96
CA ARG A 168 17.49 -12.93 11.27
C ARG A 168 16.12 -12.29 11.05
N VAL A 169 15.15 -13.16 10.74
CA VAL A 169 13.71 -12.87 10.81
C VAL A 169 13.12 -13.73 11.91
N VAL A 170 12.49 -13.08 12.90
CA VAL A 170 11.81 -13.74 14.02
C VAL A 170 10.31 -13.49 13.88
N VAL A 171 9.55 -14.56 13.75
CA VAL A 171 8.08 -14.53 13.72
C VAL A 171 7.57 -14.98 15.08
N ARG A 172 6.92 -14.08 15.81
CA ARG A 172 6.17 -14.40 17.02
C ARG A 172 4.69 -14.56 16.66
N TRP A 173 4.20 -15.78 16.75
CA TRP A 173 2.83 -16.15 16.40
C TRP A 173 1.83 -15.69 17.48
N PRO A 174 0.52 -15.58 17.15
CA PRO A 174 -0.49 -15.12 18.10
C PRO A 174 -0.65 -15.98 19.36
N ASP A 175 -0.26 -17.26 19.30
CA ASP A 175 -0.27 -18.18 20.44
C ASP A 175 0.96 -18.04 21.35
N GLY A 176 1.92 -17.20 20.97
CA GLY A 176 3.17 -16.96 21.69
C GLY A 176 4.34 -17.84 21.25
N THR A 177 4.15 -18.77 20.32
CA THR A 177 5.26 -19.55 19.73
C THR A 177 6.11 -18.68 18.80
N GLU A 178 7.34 -19.12 18.53
CA GLU A 178 8.28 -18.41 17.66
C GLU A 178 8.84 -19.30 16.56
N SER A 179 9.00 -18.71 15.37
CA SER A 179 9.79 -19.27 14.27
C SER A 179 10.93 -18.31 13.95
N VAL A 180 12.12 -18.85 13.69
CA VAL A 180 13.31 -18.05 13.37
C VAL A 180 13.89 -18.51 12.03
N VAL A 181 14.24 -17.55 11.18
CA VAL A 181 14.97 -17.78 9.95
C VAL A 181 16.25 -16.94 10.00
N ASP A 182 17.39 -17.60 10.06
CA ASP A 182 18.70 -16.95 10.03
C ASP A 182 19.15 -16.70 8.59
N SER A 183 19.77 -15.54 8.35
CA SER A 183 20.41 -15.18 7.08
C SER A 183 19.54 -15.44 5.83
N PRO A 184 18.29 -14.92 5.76
CA PRO A 184 17.44 -15.13 4.60
C PRO A 184 18.01 -14.47 3.35
N GLU A 185 17.76 -15.08 2.19
CA GLU A 185 18.09 -14.51 0.89
C GLU A 185 17.24 -13.28 0.59
N LEU A 186 17.87 -12.19 0.16
CA LEU A 186 17.22 -10.92 -0.15
C LEU A 186 16.65 -10.91 -1.58
N GLY A 187 15.84 -9.89 -1.89
CA GLY A 187 15.32 -9.68 -3.25
C GLY A 187 14.27 -10.71 -3.68
N ARG A 188 13.66 -11.41 -2.72
CA ARG A 188 12.58 -12.36 -2.97
C ARG A 188 11.63 -12.48 -1.79
N GLU A 189 10.57 -13.25 -1.98
CA GLU A 189 9.64 -13.62 -0.92
C GLU A 189 10.18 -14.78 -0.08
N LEU A 190 10.37 -14.51 1.22
CA LEU A 190 10.59 -15.50 2.26
C LEU A 190 9.24 -16.02 2.77
N VAL A 191 9.04 -17.33 2.70
CA VAL A 191 7.86 -17.99 3.27
C VAL A 191 8.22 -18.60 4.62
N VAL A 192 7.57 -18.15 5.69
CA VAL A 192 7.73 -18.73 7.03
C VAL A 192 6.48 -19.52 7.38
N ARG A 193 6.66 -20.81 7.66
CA ARG A 193 5.58 -21.74 7.99
C ARG A 193 5.52 -21.99 9.48
N ARG A 194 4.29 -22.13 9.98
CA ARG A 194 4.01 -22.65 11.32
C ARG A 194 3.81 -24.16 11.29
#